data_AF-A0A6G3SGT1-F1
#
_entry.id   AF-A0A6G3SGT1-F1
#
_cell.length_a   1.000
_cell.length_b   1.000
_cell.length_c   1.000
_cell.angle_alpha   90.00
_cell.angle_beta   90.00
_cell.angle_gamma   90.00
#
_symmetry.space_group_name_H-M   'P 1'
#
loop_
_entity.id
_entity.type
_entity.pdbx_description
1 polymer ?
#
loop_
_entity_poly.entity_id
_entity_poly.type
_entity_poly.pdbx_seq_one_letter_code
_entity_poly.pdbx_strand_id
1 'polypeptide(L)' 'SAAGRALSEGAVTAAVRAAVRHVDTPYDRLLMEGAGWKAARAEVAGTVAAVLDAWRAGAGPERGEIAAPGPASGA' A
#
# COMPACT_ATOMS: atom_id res chain seq x y z
N SER A 1 -13.28 14.57 6.89
CA SER A 1 -13.10 15.12 8.25
C SER A 1 -11.80 15.92 8.35
N ALA A 2 -11.74 16.95 9.23
CA ALA A 2 -10.55 17.78 9.41
C ALA A 2 -9.33 17.03 9.99
N ALA A 3 -9.56 16.05 10.86
CA ALA A 3 -8.52 15.22 11.47
C ALA A 3 -7.66 14.45 10.45
N GLY A 4 -8.25 14.00 9.34
CA GLY A 4 -7.51 13.30 8.27
C GLY A 4 -6.58 14.22 7.48
N ARG A 5 -6.84 15.54 7.43
CA ARG A 5 -5.97 16.53 6.78
C ARG A 5 -4.87 17.08 7.69
N ALA A 6 -5.00 16.89 9.00
CA ALA A 6 -4.05 17.36 10.00
C ALA A 6 -2.94 16.33 10.31
N LEU A 7 -2.84 15.24 9.55
CA LEU A 7 -1.85 14.20 9.78
C LEU A 7 -0.50 14.58 9.17
N SER A 8 0.57 14.46 9.96
CA SER A 8 1.93 14.62 9.43
C SER A 8 2.24 13.51 8.42
N GLU A 9 3.12 13.81 7.46
CA GLU A 9 3.61 12.84 6.47
C GLU A 9 4.16 11.57 7.14
N GLY A 10 4.91 11.73 8.23
CA GLY A 10 5.44 10.60 9.01
C GLY A 10 4.34 9.71 9.58
N ALA A 11 3.23 10.30 10.05
CA ALA A 11 2.12 9.53 10.58
C ALA A 11 1.28 8.85 9.47
N VAL A 12 1.12 9.48 8.30
CA VAL A 12 0.56 8.82 7.11
C VAL A 12 1.43 7.62 6.72
N THR A 13 2.74 7.81 6.64
CA THR A 13 3.71 6.76 6.28
C THR A 13 3.64 5.58 7.25
N ALA A 14 3.57 5.86 8.55
CA ALA A 14 3.43 4.84 9.58
C ALA A 14 2.11 4.06 9.43
N ALA A 15 1.01 4.76 9.17
CA ALA A 15 -0.31 4.14 8.97
C ALA A 15 -0.33 3.25 7.73
N VAL A 16 0.24 3.70 6.61
CA VAL A 16 0.31 2.91 5.37
C VAL A 16 1.17 1.66 5.56
N ARG A 17 2.34 1.77 6.20
CA ARG A 17 3.17 0.60 6.56
C ARG A 17 2.43 -0.38 7.46
N ALA A 18 1.67 0.13 8.43
CA ALA A 18 0.87 -0.70 9.31
C ALA A 18 -0.20 -1.46 8.52
N ALA A 19 -0.95 -0.76 7.65
CA ALA A 19 -1.97 -1.38 6.81
C ALA A 19 -1.38 -2.49 5.93
N VAL A 20 -0.31 -2.23 5.17
CA VAL A 20 0.35 -3.23 4.31
C VAL A 20 0.80 -4.44 5.12
N ARG A 21 1.40 -4.22 6.30
CA ARG A 21 1.82 -5.33 7.15
C ARG A 21 0.65 -6.24 7.55
N HIS A 22 -0.51 -5.68 7.87
CA HIS A 22 -1.66 -6.48 8.30
C HIS A 22 -2.41 -7.11 7.13
N VAL A 23 -2.48 -6.44 5.98
CA VAL A 23 -3.29 -6.86 4.83
C VAL A 23 -2.52 -7.76 3.87
N ASP A 24 -1.27 -7.41 3.57
CA ASP A 24 -0.50 -8.01 2.47
C ASP A 24 0.57 -9.00 2.95
N THR A 25 0.62 -9.31 4.25
CA THR A 25 1.62 -10.21 4.82
C THR A 25 1.01 -11.17 5.84
N PRO A 26 1.66 -12.31 6.16
CA PRO A 26 1.17 -13.24 7.17
C PRO A 26 1.38 -12.74 8.62
N TYR A 27 1.61 -11.44 8.84
CA TYR A 27 1.91 -10.88 10.16
C TYR A 27 0.91 -11.31 11.25
N ASP A 28 -0.40 -11.23 10.96
CA ASP A 28 -1.41 -11.60 11.94
C ASP A 28 -1.42 -13.11 12.21
N ARG A 29 -1.16 -13.94 11.19
CA ARG A 29 -0.99 -15.39 11.36
C ARG A 29 0.22 -15.69 12.24
N LEU A 30 1.37 -15.06 11.99
CA LEU A 30 2.58 -15.26 12.81
C LEU A 30 2.32 -14.92 14.28
N LEU A 31 1.57 -13.86 14.55
CA LEU A 31 1.17 -13.51 15.91
C LEU A 31 0.24 -14.55 16.53
N MET A 32 -0.72 -15.07 15.76
CA MET A 32 -1.62 -16.14 16.22
C MET A 32 -0.88 -17.46 16.47
N GLU A 33 0.17 -17.75 15.71
CA GLU A 33 1.07 -18.91 15.89
C GLU A 33 2.03 -18.74 17.09
N GLY A 34 1.98 -17.60 17.79
CA GLY A 34 2.76 -17.34 19.00
C GLY A 34 4.14 -16.73 18.74
N ALA A 35 4.45 -16.30 17.51
CA ALA A 35 5.69 -15.59 17.24
C ALA A 35 5.71 -14.27 18.02
N GLY A 36 6.87 -13.95 18.62
CA GLY A 36 7.07 -12.68 19.29
C GLY A 36 6.94 -11.51 18.30
N TRP A 37 6.32 -10.41 18.72
CA TRP A 37 6.05 -9.26 17.83
C TRP A 37 7.29 -8.71 17.11
N LYS A 38 8.47 -8.77 17.73
CA LYS A 38 9.74 -8.35 17.10
C LYS A 38 10.14 -9.29 15.97
N ALA A 39 10.05 -10.59 16.20
CA ALA A 39 10.38 -11.61 15.21
C ALA A 39 9.40 -11.55 14.03
N ALA A 40 8.10 -11.49 14.30
CA ALA A 40 7.08 -11.35 13.26
C ALA A 40 7.26 -10.06 12.42
N ARG A 41 7.66 -8.94 13.05
CA ARG A 41 7.97 -7.71 12.30
C ARG A 41 9.21 -7.83 11.44
N ALA A 42 10.25 -8.51 11.92
CA ALA A 42 11.47 -8.72 11.15
C ALA A 42 11.21 -9.61 9.93
N GLU A 43 10.44 -10.68 10.11
CA GLU A 43 10.08 -11.63 9.06
C GLU A 43 9.39 -10.95 7.88
N VAL A 44 8.39 -10.11 8.15
CA VAL A 44 7.57 -9.48 7.10
C VAL A 44 8.15 -8.18 6.56
N ALA A 45 9.25 -7.68 7.11
CA ALA A 45 9.80 -6.36 6.77
C ALA A 45 10.16 -6.25 5.27
N GLY A 46 10.73 -7.31 4.69
CA GLY A 46 11.08 -7.36 3.28
C GLY A 46 9.85 -7.29 2.37
N THR A 47 8.80 -8.06 2.68
CA THR A 47 7.54 -8.04 1.92
C THR A 47 6.86 -6.67 1.98
N VAL A 48 6.80 -6.06 3.16
CA VAL A 48 6.23 -4.70 3.31
C VAL A 48 7.02 -3.69 2.47
N ALA A 49 8.35 -3.75 2.47
CA ALA A 49 9.17 -2.86 1.64
C ALA A 49 8.88 -3.06 0.15
N ALA A 50 8.84 -4.31 -0.32
CA ALA A 50 8.59 -4.64 -1.72
C ALA A 50 7.21 -4.13 -2.21
N VAL A 51 6.15 -4.27 -1.42
CA VAL A 51 4.81 -3.74 -1.77
C VAL A 51 4.85 -2.22 -1.91
N LEU A 52 5.49 -1.52 -0.97
CA LEU A 52 5.58 -0.06 -1.01
C LEU A 52 6.45 0.44 -2.17
N ASP A 53 7.51 -0.29 -2.52
CA ASP A 53 8.36 0.01 -3.68
C ASP A 53 7.59 -0.19 -4.99
N ALA A 54 6.79 -1.25 -5.10
CA ALA A 54 5.94 -1.47 -6.27
C ALA A 54 4.93 -0.33 -6.47
N TRP A 55 4.30 0.16 -5.39
CA TRP A 55 3.40 1.31 -5.46
C TRP A 55 4.13 2.59 -5.87
N ARG A 56 5.35 2.82 -5.36
CA ARG A 56 6.19 3.97 -5.75
C ARG A 56 6.59 3.91 -7.23
N ALA A 57 6.90 2.72 -7.73
CA ALA A 57 7.25 2.50 -9.14
C ALA A 57 6.06 2.66 -10.11
N GLY A 58 4.85 2.90 -9.60
CA GLY A 58 3.66 3.05 -10.43
C GLY A 58 3.06 1.73 -10.91
N ALA A 59 3.46 0.59 -10.33
CA ALA A 59 2.95 -0.74 -10.67
C ALA A 59 1.53 -1.02 -10.12
N GLY A 60 0.69 0.03 -10.00
CA GLY A 60 -0.76 -0.14 -9.99
C GLY A 60 -1.24 -0.52 -11.39
N PRO A 61 -2.46 -1.07 -11.56
CA PRO A 61 -3.00 -1.29 -12.90
C PRO A 61 -2.85 0.01 -13.67
N GLU A 62 -2.22 -0.07 -14.84
CA GLU A 62 -1.99 1.09 -15.70
C GLU A 62 -3.27 1.90 -15.70
N ARG A 63 -3.17 3.15 -15.25
CA ARG A 63 -4.32 4.04 -15.22
C ARG A 63 -4.70 4.22 -16.68
N GLY A 64 -5.60 3.34 -17.14
CA GLY A 64 -6.01 3.24 -18.52
C GLY A 64 -6.30 4.64 -18.97
N GLU A 65 -5.57 5.06 -19.98
CA GLU A 65 -5.83 6.25 -20.74
C GLU A 65 -7.35 6.29 -20.95
N ILE A 66 -8.02 7.24 -20.29
CA ILE A 66 -9.37 7.63 -20.67
C ILE A 66 -9.15 8.31 -22.02
N ALA A 67 -9.02 7.50 -23.06
CA ALA A 67 -8.98 7.97 -24.43
C ALA A 67 -10.32 8.67 -24.61
N ALA A 68 -10.28 10.01 -24.59
CA ALA A 68 -11.41 10.83 -24.97
C ALA A 68 -11.90 10.30 -26.33
N PRO A 69 -13.22 10.17 -26.55
CA PRO A 69 -13.70 9.79 -27.87
C PRO A 69 -13.14 10.81 -28.87
N GLY A 70 -12.30 10.33 -29.78
CA GLY A 70 -11.76 11.15 -30.86
C GLY A 70 -12.92 11.80 -31.62
N PRO A 71 -12.74 13.02 -32.17
CA PRO A 71 -13.81 13.72 -32.83
C PRO A 71 -14.36 12.83 -33.95
N ALA A 72 -15.67 12.61 -33.93
CA ALA A 72 -16.37 11.92 -34.99
C ALA A 72 -16.11 12.66 -36.31
N SER A 73 -15.21 12.11 -37.13
CA SER A 73 -15.08 12.52 -38.52
C SER A 73 -16.20 11.84 -39.28
N GLY A 74 -17.18 12.64 -39.68
CA GLY A 74 -18.31 12.19 -40.48
C GLY A 74 -18.92 13.35 -41.24
N ALA A 75 -18.53 13.42 -42.52
CA ALA A 75 -19.21 13.93 -43.71
C ALA A 75 -20.00 15.24 -43.63
#